data_AF-A0A3D0LV13-F1
#
_entry.id   AF-A0A3D0LV13-F1
#
_cell.length_a   1.000
_cell.length_b   1.000
_cell.length_c   1.000
_cell.angle_alpha   90.00
_cell.angle_beta   90.00
_cell.angle_gamma   90.00
#
_symmetry.space_group_name_H-M   'P 1'
#
loop_
_entity.id
_entity.type
_entity.pdbx_description
1 polymer ?
#
loop_
_entity_poly.entity_id
_entity_poly.type
_entity_poly.pdbx_seq_one_letter_code
_entity_poly.pdbx_strand_id
1 'polypeptide(L)'
;MAARLNFAQQSAVDEESHCLVAACPGSGKTTVLVEKAASILSKTPESRIVVATFTRDAANEMRKRIVSRVGEEMSERISTNTFHGLAFRQLRKSKKIKGGASILTEAEQLSFASRAAAVAGIDISREEAMRVIEETRITLAGSGANDEAARLVAAYEDLVKRNRSIDFQDLMRMAVIGMRNGGSPPLKCTHLFITGFCFTITTVLFPVRL
;
A
#
# COMPACT_ATOMS: atom_id res chain seq x y z
N MET A 1 12.40 2.97 26.82
CA MET A 1 13.52 2.06 27.15
C MET A 1 13.65 1.03 26.04
N ALA A 2 14.86 0.64 25.64
CA ALA A 2 15.08 -0.34 24.57
C ALA A 2 14.55 -1.72 24.96
N ALA A 3 13.92 -2.43 24.02
CA ALA A 3 13.43 -3.78 24.27
C ALA A 3 14.58 -4.80 24.39
N ARG A 4 14.40 -5.84 25.20
CA ARG A 4 15.31 -7.00 25.22
C ARG A 4 15.00 -7.90 24.03
N LEU A 5 15.93 -7.99 23.08
CA LEU A 5 15.81 -8.81 21.86
C LEU A 5 16.52 -10.15 22.02
N ASN A 6 15.98 -11.20 21.40
CA ASN A 6 16.73 -12.44 21.22
C ASN A 6 17.74 -12.31 20.05
N PHE A 7 18.61 -13.31 19.87
CA PHE A 7 19.65 -13.27 18.84
C PHE A 7 19.11 -13.05 17.42
N ALA A 8 18.02 -13.73 17.04
CA ALA A 8 17.43 -13.59 15.72
C ALA A 8 16.78 -12.21 15.50
N GLN A 9 16.11 -11.68 16.53
CA GLN A 9 15.53 -10.35 16.52
C GLN A 9 16.61 -9.26 16.44
N GLN A 10 17.70 -9.42 17.19
CA GLN A 10 18.84 -8.51 17.17
C GLN A 10 19.52 -8.52 15.79
N SER A 11 19.76 -9.71 15.23
CA SER A 11 20.30 -9.85 13.87
C SER A 11 19.42 -9.15 12.82
N ALA A 12 18.09 -9.23 12.93
CA ALA A 12 17.18 -8.52 12.04
C ALA A 12 17.24 -6.98 12.21
N VAL A 13 17.48 -6.49 13.43
CA VAL A 13 17.68 -5.06 13.73
C VAL A 13 19.00 -4.55 13.16
N ASP A 14 20.05 -5.35 13.28
CA ASP A 14 21.41 -4.98 12.87
C ASP A 14 21.65 -5.12 11.36
N GLU A 15 20.81 -5.87 10.65
CA GLU A 15 20.90 -6.00 9.19
C GLU A 15 20.68 -4.66 8.48
N GLU A 16 21.68 -4.19 7.74
CA GLU A 16 21.68 -2.89 7.06
C GLU A 16 21.20 -2.97 5.60
N SER A 17 21.16 -4.18 5.02
CA SER A 17 20.72 -4.43 3.66
C SER A 17 19.22 -4.80 3.57
N HIS A 18 18.81 -5.22 2.37
CA HIS A 18 17.47 -5.74 2.14
C HIS A 18 17.22 -7.02 2.92
N CYS A 19 16.29 -6.97 3.86
CA CYS A 19 15.94 -8.12 4.67
C CYS A 19 14.48 -8.50 4.52
N LEU A 20 14.26 -9.82 4.55
CA LEU A 20 12.96 -10.45 4.76
C LEU A 20 12.93 -11.06 6.15
N VAL A 21 12.04 -10.59 7.03
CA VAL A 21 11.82 -11.23 8.33
C VAL A 21 10.56 -12.08 8.28
N ALA A 22 10.74 -13.40 8.26
CA ALA A 22 9.68 -14.39 8.39
C ALA A 22 9.58 -14.82 9.86
N ALA A 23 8.42 -14.70 10.47
CA ALA A 23 8.24 -15.06 11.87
C ALA A 23 6.79 -15.44 12.20
N CYS A 24 6.60 -16.32 13.17
CA CYS A 24 5.26 -16.73 13.62
C CYS A 24 4.49 -15.57 14.28
N PRO A 25 3.15 -15.64 14.40
CA PRO A 25 2.40 -14.77 15.29
C PRO A 25 3.01 -14.74 16.71
N GLY A 26 2.96 -13.60 17.38
CA GLY A 26 3.52 -13.45 18.74
C GLY A 26 5.06 -13.36 18.85
N SER A 27 5.82 -13.60 17.78
CA SER A 27 7.30 -13.56 17.78
C SER A 27 7.96 -12.19 17.95
N GLY A 28 7.18 -11.13 18.17
CA GLY A 28 7.72 -9.77 18.36
C GLY A 28 8.12 -9.03 17.08
N LYS A 29 7.57 -9.39 15.91
CA LYS A 29 7.78 -8.67 14.62
C LYS A 29 7.68 -7.15 14.75
N THR A 30 6.66 -6.68 15.46
CA THR A 30 6.45 -5.26 15.71
C THR A 30 7.58 -4.65 16.54
N THR A 31 8.05 -5.35 17.57
CA THR A 31 9.19 -4.91 18.40
C THR A 31 10.45 -4.78 17.56
N VAL A 32 10.71 -5.75 16.68
CA VAL A 32 11.85 -5.71 15.75
C VAL A 32 11.77 -4.48 14.83
N LEU A 33 10.61 -4.20 14.23
CA LEU A 33 10.43 -3.00 13.38
C LEU A 33 10.69 -1.70 14.13
N VAL A 34 10.18 -1.61 15.37
CA VAL A 34 10.33 -0.41 16.21
C VAL A 34 11.78 -0.20 16.62
N GLU A 35 12.47 -1.26 17.07
CA GLU A 35 13.89 -1.16 17.42
C GLU A 35 14.79 -0.92 16.20
N LYS A 36 14.46 -1.51 15.04
CA LYS A 36 15.15 -1.22 13.78
C LYS A 36 14.99 0.25 13.36
N ALA A 37 13.78 0.79 13.47
CA ALA A 37 13.56 2.22 13.21
C ALA A 37 14.40 3.10 14.16
N ALA A 38 14.45 2.74 15.45
CA ALA A 38 15.24 3.46 16.43
C ALA A 38 16.74 3.43 16.09
N SER A 39 17.28 2.25 15.77
CA SER A 39 18.68 2.05 15.39
C SER A 39 19.06 2.89 14.16
N ILE A 40 18.24 2.86 13.11
CA ILE A 40 18.48 3.63 11.87
C ILE A 40 18.45 5.15 12.14
N LEU A 41 17.44 5.63 12.88
CA LEU A 41 17.26 7.06 13.10
C LEU A 41 18.33 7.64 14.05
N SER A 42 18.85 6.85 14.98
CA SER A 42 19.94 7.26 15.88
C SER A 42 21.31 7.27 15.21
N LYS A 43 21.55 6.41 14.21
CA LYS A 43 22.85 6.30 13.53
C LYS A 43 23.05 7.35 12.43
N THR A 44 22.01 7.66 11.67
CA THR A 44 22.14 8.50 10.46
C THR A 44 21.10 9.62 10.48
N PRO A 45 21.48 10.90 10.67
CA PRO A 45 20.55 12.03 10.75
C PRO A 45 19.66 12.23 9.52
N GLU A 46 20.14 11.88 8.33
CA GLU A 46 19.42 12.05 7.06
C GLU A 46 18.37 10.96 6.83
N SER A 47 18.38 9.88 7.63
CA SER A 47 17.48 8.75 7.43
C SER A 47 16.02 9.15 7.54
N ARG A 48 15.20 8.68 6.60
CA ARG A 48 13.76 8.84 6.56
C ARG A 48 13.10 7.48 6.37
N ILE A 49 12.20 7.15 7.29
CA ILE A 49 11.51 5.86 7.32
C ILE A 49 10.10 6.06 6.78
N VAL A 50 9.73 5.29 5.76
CA VAL A 50 8.34 5.08 5.37
C VAL A 50 7.88 3.72 5.85
N VAL A 51 6.71 3.66 6.45
CA VAL A 51 6.08 2.41 6.86
C VAL A 51 4.78 2.23 6.10
N ALA A 52 4.66 1.12 5.36
CA ALA A 52 3.49 0.72 4.61
C ALA A 52 2.75 -0.41 5.33
N THR A 53 1.44 -0.26 5.47
CA THR A 53 0.54 -1.20 6.15
C THR A 53 -0.70 -1.47 5.29
N PHE A 54 -1.51 -2.46 5.67
CA PHE A 54 -2.80 -2.73 5.00
C PHE A 54 -3.96 -1.90 5.56
N THR A 55 -3.96 -1.60 6.87
CA THR A 55 -5.06 -0.88 7.53
C THR A 55 -4.60 0.45 8.12
N ARG A 56 -5.53 1.40 8.22
CA ARG A 56 -5.25 2.71 8.85
C ARG A 56 -4.90 2.56 10.33
N ASP A 57 -5.54 1.62 11.02
CA ASP A 57 -5.28 1.38 12.44
C ASP A 57 -3.87 0.84 12.67
N ALA A 58 -3.43 -0.12 11.84
CA ALA A 58 -2.04 -0.61 11.89
C ALA A 58 -1.03 0.50 11.57
N ALA A 59 -1.33 1.37 10.59
CA ALA A 59 -0.51 2.55 10.31
C ALA A 59 -0.40 3.49 11.53
N ASN A 60 -1.52 3.84 12.13
CA ASN A 60 -1.57 4.75 13.28
C ASN A 60 -0.87 4.15 14.49
N GLU A 61 -1.10 2.87 14.77
CA GLU A 61 -0.44 2.15 15.85
C GLU A 61 1.07 2.08 15.63
N MET A 62 1.53 1.76 14.42
CA MET A 62 2.96 1.67 14.14
C MET A 62 3.65 3.03 14.25
N ARG A 63 2.99 4.12 13.80
CA ARG A 63 3.49 5.49 14.01
C ARG A 63 3.64 5.77 15.51
N LYS A 64 2.61 5.51 16.31
CA LYS A 64 2.64 5.73 17.77
C LYS A 64 3.78 4.97 18.43
N ARG A 65 3.95 3.68 18.11
CA ARG A 65 4.99 2.83 18.69
C ARG A 65 6.40 3.31 18.34
N ILE A 66 6.65 3.67 17.07
CA ILE A 66 7.96 4.17 16.65
C ILE A 66 8.25 5.52 17.31
N VAL A 67 7.33 6.49 17.21
CA VAL A 67 7.52 7.83 17.79
C VAL A 67 7.72 7.77 19.30
N SER A 68 6.93 6.96 20.00
CA SER A 68 7.12 6.72 21.45
C SER A 68 8.50 6.14 21.79
N ARG A 69 9.12 5.40 20.86
CA ARG A 69 10.44 4.78 21.05
C ARG A 69 11.59 5.73 20.73
N VAL A 70 11.42 6.63 19.76
CA VAL A 70 12.50 7.47 19.23
C VAL A 70 12.42 8.94 19.62
N GLY A 71 11.31 9.38 20.22
CA GLY A 71 11.06 10.78 20.56
C GLY A 71 10.25 11.51 19.49
N GLU A 72 9.52 12.55 19.92
CA GLU A 72 8.65 13.35 19.04
C GLU A 72 9.47 14.18 18.04
N GLU A 73 10.70 14.55 18.40
CA GLU A 73 11.64 15.28 17.54
C GLU A 73 12.01 14.51 16.26
N MET A 74 11.90 13.18 16.28
CA MET A 74 12.17 12.33 15.11
C MET A 74 10.90 12.07 14.28
N SER A 75 9.73 12.55 14.69
CA SER A 75 8.43 12.22 14.07
C SER A 75 8.29 12.69 12.63
N GLU A 76 8.98 13.77 12.24
CA GLU A 76 9.02 14.31 10.86
C GLU A 76 9.80 13.40 9.89
N ARG A 77 10.70 12.58 10.42
CA ARG A 77 11.50 11.62 9.66
C ARG A 77 10.76 10.30 9.44
N ILE A 78 9.58 10.15 10.04
CA ILE A 78 8.76 8.93 10.00
C ILE A 78 7.46 9.22 9.26
N SER A 79 7.16 8.43 8.24
CA SER A 79 5.93 8.52 7.46
C SER A 79 5.24 7.17 7.40
N THR A 80 4.20 6.97 8.20
CA THR A 80 3.42 5.73 8.20
C THR A 80 2.11 5.90 7.45
N ASN A 81 1.75 4.97 6.57
CA ASN A 81 0.50 5.01 5.82
C ASN A 81 0.07 3.61 5.35
N THR A 82 -1.13 3.50 4.78
CA THR A 82 -1.53 2.30 4.03
C THR A 82 -0.92 2.31 2.63
N PHE A 83 -0.87 1.16 1.96
CA PHE A 83 -0.46 1.10 0.55
C PHE A 83 -1.25 2.08 -0.34
N HIS A 84 -2.59 2.07 -0.23
CA HIS A 84 -3.45 3.00 -0.95
C HIS A 84 -3.15 4.47 -0.60
N GLY A 85 -2.90 4.78 0.68
CA GLY A 85 -2.57 6.13 1.10
C GLY A 85 -1.20 6.60 0.58
N LEU A 86 -0.21 5.71 0.45
CA LEU A 86 1.06 6.01 -0.20
C LEU A 86 0.88 6.28 -1.70
N ALA A 87 0.12 5.44 -2.40
CA ALA A 87 -0.18 5.60 -3.83
C ALA A 87 -0.92 6.92 -4.09
N PHE A 88 -1.95 7.23 -3.29
CA PHE A 88 -2.67 8.50 -3.36
C PHE A 88 -1.76 9.71 -3.14
N ARG A 89 -0.90 9.67 -2.11
CA ARG A 89 0.06 10.74 -1.82
C ARG A 89 1.01 10.97 -3.00
N GLN A 90 1.46 9.90 -3.64
CA GLN A 90 2.34 9.97 -4.80
C GLN A 90 1.65 10.60 -6.00
N LEU A 91 0.45 10.11 -6.36
CA LEU A 91 -0.32 10.61 -7.49
C LEU A 91 -0.80 12.06 -7.32
N ARG A 92 -1.12 12.46 -6.08
CA ARG A 92 -1.46 13.85 -5.76
C ARG A 92 -0.27 14.78 -5.95
N LYS A 93 0.92 14.36 -5.52
CA LYS A 93 2.17 15.14 -5.71
C LYS A 93 2.53 15.31 -7.19
N SER A 94 2.28 14.30 -8.01
CA SER A 94 2.53 14.36 -9.45
C SER A 94 1.39 14.95 -10.29
N LYS A 95 0.36 15.54 -9.64
CA LYS A 95 -0.83 16.12 -10.29
C LYS A 95 -1.54 15.14 -11.25
N LYS A 96 -1.41 13.83 -11.01
CA LYS A 96 -2.05 12.78 -11.81
C LYS A 96 -3.51 12.59 -11.44
N ILE A 97 -3.89 12.93 -10.21
CA ILE A 97 -5.28 13.09 -9.80
C ILE A 97 -5.69 14.51 -10.16
N LYS A 98 -6.49 14.65 -11.22
CA LYS A 98 -7.05 15.95 -11.65
C LYS A 98 -8.09 16.43 -10.63
N GLY A 99 -8.26 17.74 -10.52
CA GLY A 99 -9.29 18.33 -9.67
C GLY A 99 -10.67 17.76 -10.01
N GLY A 100 -11.40 17.29 -9.00
CA GLY A 100 -12.74 16.71 -9.14
C GLY A 100 -12.80 15.19 -9.24
N ALA A 101 -11.67 14.47 -9.20
CA ALA A 101 -11.70 13.02 -9.12
C ALA A 101 -11.86 12.52 -7.66
N SER A 102 -12.82 11.62 -7.43
CA SER A 102 -13.09 11.00 -6.12
C SER A 102 -12.52 9.59 -6.03
N ILE A 103 -11.92 9.23 -4.89
CA ILE A 103 -11.50 7.85 -4.63
C ILE A 103 -12.72 7.07 -4.11
N LEU A 104 -13.08 5.98 -4.77
CA LEU A 104 -14.17 5.12 -4.31
C LEU A 104 -13.77 4.37 -3.05
N THR A 105 -14.63 4.41 -2.05
CA THR A 105 -14.61 3.50 -0.89
C THR A 105 -15.03 2.09 -1.30
N GLU A 106 -14.75 1.10 -0.45
CA GLU A 106 -15.15 -0.30 -0.69
C GLU A 106 -16.68 -0.42 -0.86
N ALA A 107 -17.45 0.29 -0.03
CA ALA A 107 -18.91 0.29 -0.13
C ALA A 107 -19.41 0.90 -1.46
N GLU A 108 -18.75 1.96 -1.95
CA GLU A 108 -19.08 2.56 -3.25
C GLU A 108 -18.67 1.64 -4.41
N GLN A 109 -17.53 0.95 -4.32
CA GLN A 109 -17.12 -0.05 -5.31
C GLN A 109 -18.16 -1.17 -5.43
N LEU A 110 -18.65 -1.70 -4.30
CA LEU A 110 -19.73 -2.69 -4.29
C LEU A 110 -21.03 -2.15 -4.90
N SER A 111 -21.37 -0.89 -4.63
CA SER A 111 -22.53 -0.24 -5.26
C SER A 111 -22.36 -0.12 -6.78
N PHE A 112 -21.16 0.23 -7.25
CA PHE A 112 -20.84 0.32 -8.67
C PHE A 112 -20.84 -1.05 -9.34
N ALA A 113 -20.30 -2.08 -8.67
CA ALA A 113 -20.31 -3.46 -9.15
C ALA A 113 -21.74 -3.99 -9.32
N SER A 114 -22.61 -3.74 -8.34
CA SER A 114 -24.04 -4.08 -8.43
C SER A 114 -24.72 -3.43 -9.64
N ARG A 115 -24.47 -2.13 -9.86
CA ARG A 115 -25.02 -1.41 -11.02
C ARG A 115 -24.44 -1.90 -12.34
N ALA A 116 -23.16 -2.26 -12.37
CA ALA A 116 -22.52 -2.82 -13.54
C ALA A 116 -23.13 -4.17 -13.93
N ALA A 117 -23.41 -5.05 -12.95
CA ALA A 117 -24.09 -6.32 -13.18
C ALA A 117 -25.48 -6.13 -13.79
N ALA A 118 -26.27 -5.18 -13.24
CA ALA A 118 -27.58 -4.84 -13.79
C ALA A 118 -27.49 -4.32 -15.25
N VAL A 119 -26.51 -3.47 -15.56
CA VAL A 119 -26.28 -2.97 -16.94
C VAL A 119 -25.84 -4.08 -17.89
N ALA A 120 -25.02 -5.01 -17.41
CA ALA A 120 -24.54 -6.14 -18.19
C ALA A 120 -25.59 -7.25 -18.37
N GLY A 121 -26.71 -7.18 -17.64
CA GLY A 121 -27.78 -8.19 -17.66
C GLY A 121 -27.38 -9.48 -16.95
N ILE A 122 -26.54 -9.38 -15.91
CA ILE A 122 -25.97 -10.51 -15.17
C ILE A 122 -26.60 -10.56 -13.78
N ASP A 123 -27.18 -11.71 -13.41
CA ASP A 123 -27.79 -11.92 -12.10
C ASP A 123 -26.79 -12.55 -11.12
N ILE A 124 -26.07 -11.71 -10.40
CA ILE A 124 -25.08 -12.08 -9.38
C ILE A 124 -25.10 -11.10 -8.20
N SER A 125 -24.60 -11.54 -7.04
CA SER A 125 -24.43 -10.64 -5.90
C SER A 125 -23.41 -9.55 -6.21
N ARG A 126 -23.50 -8.41 -5.52
CA ARG A 126 -22.54 -7.32 -5.67
C ARG A 126 -21.11 -7.72 -5.25
N GLU A 127 -20.99 -8.63 -4.28
CA GLU A 127 -19.71 -9.18 -3.83
C GLU A 127 -19.08 -10.06 -4.92
N GLU A 128 -19.87 -10.95 -5.54
CA GLU A 128 -19.38 -11.78 -6.65
C GLU A 128 -19.08 -10.94 -7.89
N ALA A 129 -19.91 -9.94 -8.20
CA ALA A 129 -19.64 -8.99 -9.27
C ALA A 129 -18.30 -8.28 -9.08
N MET A 130 -18.04 -7.76 -7.87
CA MET A 130 -16.78 -7.09 -7.58
C MET A 130 -15.59 -8.05 -7.71
N ARG A 131 -15.73 -9.28 -7.18
CA ARG A 131 -14.70 -10.32 -7.30
C ARG A 131 -14.35 -10.61 -8.77
N VAL A 132 -15.36 -10.85 -9.61
CA VAL A 132 -15.17 -11.10 -11.05
C VAL A 132 -14.49 -9.91 -11.73
N ILE A 133 -14.89 -8.67 -11.38
CA ILE A 133 -14.28 -7.44 -11.91
C ILE A 133 -12.79 -7.38 -11.55
N GLU A 134 -12.43 -7.59 -10.29
CA GLU A 134 -11.04 -7.53 -9.83
C GLU A 134 -10.18 -8.62 -10.48
N GLU A 135 -10.63 -9.87 -10.46
CA GLU A 135 -9.93 -11.02 -11.05
C GLU A 135 -9.73 -10.84 -12.57
N THR A 136 -10.76 -10.35 -13.25
CA THR A 136 -10.71 -10.11 -14.70
C THR A 136 -9.76 -8.96 -15.02
N ARG A 137 -9.78 -7.86 -14.26
CA ARG A 137 -8.85 -6.72 -14.48
C ARG A 137 -7.38 -7.04 -14.21
N ILE A 138 -7.10 -8.00 -13.32
CA ILE A 138 -5.74 -8.54 -13.16
C ILE A 138 -5.36 -9.35 -14.39
N THR A 139 -6.29 -10.18 -14.88
CA THR A 139 -6.07 -11.11 -15.99
C THR A 139 -6.04 -10.45 -17.37
N LEU A 140 -6.74 -9.32 -17.59
CA LEU A 140 -6.83 -8.59 -18.87
C LEU A 140 -5.48 -8.07 -19.43
N ALA A 141 -4.36 -8.35 -18.76
CA ALA A 141 -3.01 -8.33 -19.34
C ALA A 141 -2.69 -9.57 -20.23
N GLY A 142 -3.57 -10.55 -20.32
CA GLY A 142 -3.47 -11.78 -21.11
C GLY A 142 -4.85 -12.28 -21.56
N SER A 143 -4.94 -12.68 -22.83
CA SER A 143 -6.16 -13.15 -23.52
C SER A 143 -6.93 -14.23 -22.75
N GLY A 144 -8.27 -14.08 -22.60
CA GLY A 144 -9.15 -15.17 -22.17
C GLY A 144 -10.36 -14.83 -21.29
N ALA A 145 -10.84 -13.59 -21.25
CA ALA A 145 -12.08 -13.30 -20.52
C ALA A 145 -13.30 -13.85 -21.29
N ASN A 146 -14.18 -14.59 -20.59
CA ASN A 146 -15.52 -14.90 -21.12
C ASN A 146 -16.27 -13.59 -21.40
N ASP A 147 -17.06 -13.53 -22.46
CA ASP A 147 -17.79 -12.34 -22.94
C ASP A 147 -18.64 -11.68 -21.85
N GLU A 148 -19.16 -12.47 -20.92
CA GLU A 148 -19.93 -11.99 -19.77
C GLU A 148 -19.07 -11.18 -18.77
N ALA A 149 -17.91 -11.70 -18.39
CA ALA A 149 -16.97 -11.00 -17.51
C ALA A 149 -16.41 -9.73 -18.18
N ALA A 150 -16.14 -9.78 -19.48
CA ALA A 150 -15.71 -8.62 -20.25
C ALA A 150 -16.79 -7.52 -20.27
N ARG A 151 -18.08 -7.89 -20.48
CA ARG A 151 -19.21 -6.94 -20.40
C ARG A 151 -19.36 -6.34 -19.01
N LEU A 152 -19.21 -7.14 -17.96
CA LEU A 152 -19.28 -6.67 -16.58
C LEU A 152 -18.18 -5.64 -16.27
N VAL A 153 -16.93 -5.94 -16.64
CA VAL A 153 -15.79 -5.03 -16.45
C VAL A 153 -15.99 -3.74 -17.25
N ALA A 154 -16.42 -3.83 -18.51
CA ALA A 154 -16.67 -2.66 -19.35
C ALA A 154 -17.76 -1.75 -18.75
N ALA A 155 -18.85 -2.32 -18.25
CA ALA A 155 -19.91 -1.57 -17.59
C ALA A 155 -19.41 -0.89 -16.31
N TYR A 156 -18.61 -1.58 -15.50
CA TYR A 156 -18.03 -1.02 -14.29
C TYR A 156 -17.02 0.11 -14.60
N GLU A 157 -16.14 -0.07 -15.57
CA GLU A 157 -15.19 0.95 -16.02
C GLU A 157 -15.88 2.21 -16.54
N ASP A 158 -16.97 2.05 -17.28
CA ASP A 158 -17.76 3.17 -17.77
C ASP A 158 -18.42 3.94 -16.60
N LEU A 159 -18.95 3.25 -15.59
CA LEU A 159 -19.47 3.89 -14.38
C LEU A 159 -18.38 4.67 -13.62
N VAL A 160 -17.21 4.05 -13.39
CA VAL A 160 -16.06 4.71 -12.73
C VAL A 160 -15.65 5.96 -13.51
N LYS A 161 -15.54 5.87 -14.84
CA LYS A 161 -15.13 6.97 -15.71
C LYS A 161 -16.15 8.11 -15.76
N ARG A 162 -17.43 7.81 -15.92
CA ARG A 162 -18.52 8.82 -15.98
C ARG A 162 -18.62 9.62 -14.69
N ASN A 163 -18.41 8.95 -13.55
CA ASN A 163 -18.40 9.59 -12.24
C ASN A 163 -17.08 10.30 -11.91
N ARG A 164 -16.10 10.29 -12.82
CA ARG A 164 -14.74 10.81 -12.60
C ARG A 164 -14.09 10.19 -11.35
N SER A 165 -14.41 8.94 -11.06
CA SER A 165 -13.92 8.24 -9.88
C SER A 165 -12.64 7.46 -10.18
N ILE A 166 -11.93 7.08 -9.13
CA ILE A 166 -10.76 6.21 -9.16
C ILE A 166 -10.99 5.16 -8.07
N ASP A 167 -10.93 3.87 -8.40
CA ASP A 167 -10.97 2.81 -7.39
C ASP A 167 -9.56 2.47 -6.86
N PHE A 168 -9.48 1.58 -5.88
CA PHE A 168 -8.21 1.24 -5.25
C PHE A 168 -7.25 0.49 -6.18
N GLN A 169 -7.74 -0.35 -7.09
CA GLN A 169 -6.91 -1.07 -8.06
C GLN A 169 -6.30 -0.10 -9.07
N ASP A 170 -7.10 0.84 -9.60
CA ASP A 170 -6.63 1.90 -10.50
C ASP A 170 -5.67 2.84 -9.79
N LEU A 171 -5.92 3.20 -8.54
CA LEU A 171 -5.02 4.02 -7.75
C LEU A 171 -3.61 3.40 -7.66
N MET A 172 -3.54 2.10 -7.35
CA MET A 172 -2.27 1.37 -7.27
C MET A 172 -1.61 1.27 -8.64
N ARG A 173 -2.37 0.90 -9.68
CA ARG A 173 -1.88 0.76 -11.05
C ARG A 173 -1.32 2.07 -11.60
N MET A 174 -2.06 3.17 -11.43
CA MET A 174 -1.62 4.51 -11.83
C MET A 174 -0.33 4.93 -11.13
N ALA A 175 -0.19 4.64 -9.83
CA ALA A 175 1.02 4.96 -9.09
C ALA A 175 2.24 4.18 -9.64
N VAL A 176 2.09 2.88 -9.88
CA VAL A 176 3.15 2.04 -10.45
C VAL A 176 3.54 2.48 -11.86
N ILE A 177 2.57 2.69 -12.75
CA ILE A 177 2.82 3.19 -14.11
C ILE A 177 3.48 4.57 -14.07
N GLY A 178 2.98 5.45 -13.20
CA GLY A 178 3.54 6.77 -12.98
C GLY A 178 5.01 6.73 -12.58
N MET A 179 5.39 5.82 -11.67
CA MET A 179 6.79 5.61 -11.29
C MET A 179 7.64 5.06 -12.43
N ARG A 180 7.18 3.99 -13.10
CA ARG A 180 7.92 3.34 -14.19
C ARG A 180 8.21 4.29 -15.34
N ASN A 181 7.27 5.18 -15.65
CA ASN A 181 7.40 6.13 -16.75
C ASN A 181 8.06 7.46 -16.32
N GLY A 182 8.60 7.55 -15.10
CA GLY A 182 9.22 8.78 -14.57
C GLY A 182 8.24 9.93 -14.28
N GLY A 183 6.94 9.73 -14.51
CA GLY A 183 5.89 10.72 -14.31
C GLY A 183 5.43 10.88 -12.86
N SER A 184 5.99 10.13 -11.91
CA SER A 184 5.75 10.26 -10.48
C SER A 184 7.04 9.95 -9.72
N PRO A 185 7.64 10.92 -9.01
CA PRO A 185 8.91 10.68 -8.32
C PRO A 185 8.75 9.66 -7.20
N PRO A 186 9.81 8.91 -6.87
CA PRO A 186 9.83 8.04 -5.69
C PRO A 186 9.49 8.82 -4.42
N LEU A 187 9.01 8.08 -3.41
CA LEU A 187 8.84 8.67 -2.07
C LEU A 187 10.21 9.10 -1.55
N LYS A 188 10.24 10.26 -0.85
CA LYS A 188 11.43 10.69 -0.11
C LYS A 188 11.61 9.79 1.11
N CYS A 189 12.24 8.63 0.92
CA CYS A 189 12.55 7.65 1.96
C CYS A 189 13.95 7.09 1.74
N THR A 190 14.68 6.84 2.83
CA THR A 190 15.89 6.03 2.80
C THR A 190 15.58 4.59 3.18
N HIS A 191 14.54 4.35 3.99
CA HIS A 191 14.12 3.02 4.41
C HIS A 191 12.61 2.86 4.24
N LEU A 192 12.18 1.74 3.66
CA LEU A 192 10.77 1.37 3.53
C LEU A 192 10.52 0.09 4.31
N PHE A 193 9.62 0.15 5.29
CA PHE A 193 9.16 -1.01 6.05
C PHE A 193 7.77 -1.39 5.57
N ILE A 194 7.58 -2.66 5.21
CA ILE A 194 6.28 -3.23 4.89
C ILE A 194 5.86 -4.14 6.05
N THR A 195 4.63 -3.96 6.56
CA THR A 195 4.09 -4.79 7.65
C THR A 195 2.63 -5.17 7.39
N GLY A 196 2.24 -6.35 7.87
CA GLY A 196 0.88 -6.89 7.76
C GLY A 196 0.75 -8.22 7.00
N PHE A 197 1.84 -8.74 6.42
CA PHE A 197 1.90 -10.15 6.05
C PHE A 197 2.18 -10.98 7.29
N CYS A 198 1.45 -12.09 7.46
CA CYS A 198 1.73 -13.07 8.51
C CYS A 198 3.18 -13.61 8.41
N PHE A 199 3.88 -13.41 7.27
CA PHE A 199 5.22 -13.95 6.99
C PHE A 199 6.25 -12.98 6.38
N THR A 200 6.07 -11.66 6.37
CA THR A 200 7.02 -10.80 5.63
C THR A 200 7.10 -9.38 6.18
N ILE A 201 8.25 -9.04 6.79
CA ILE A 201 8.76 -7.66 6.77
C ILE A 201 9.67 -7.57 5.55
N THR A 202 9.29 -6.83 4.52
CA THR A 202 10.22 -6.49 3.43
C THR A 202 10.80 -5.12 3.71
N THR A 203 12.12 -5.04 3.86
CA THR A 203 12.84 -3.78 3.69
C THR A 203 13.15 -3.63 2.20
N VAL A 204 12.33 -2.89 1.46
CA VAL A 204 12.65 -2.52 0.08
C VAL A 204 13.36 -1.18 0.08
N LEU A 205 14.69 -1.18 0.20
CA LEU A 205 15.50 -0.05 -0.24
C LEU A 205 15.35 0.06 -1.77
N PHE A 206 14.45 0.92 -2.26
CA PHE A 206 14.61 1.34 -3.65
C PHE A 206 16.03 1.90 -3.77
N PRO A 207 16.88 1.43 -4.69
CA PRO A 207 18.08 2.15 -5.02
C PRO A 207 17.59 3.47 -5.63
N VAL A 208 17.53 4.52 -4.80
CA VAL A 208 17.46 5.88 -5.27
C VAL A 208 18.86 6.14 -5.83
N ARG A 209 19.06 5.80 -7.11
CA ARG A 209 20.18 6.39 -7.85
C ARG A 209 19.95 7.90 -7.82
N LEU A 210 20.86 8.59 -7.15
CA LEU A 210 21.06 10.05 -7.23
C LEU A 210 21.36 10.43 -8.69
#